data_AF-A0A0Q0J8T6-F1
#
_entry.id   AF-A0A0Q0J8T6-F1
#
_cell.length_a   1.000
_cell.length_b   1.000
_cell.length_c   1.000
_cell.angle_alpha   90.00
_cell.angle_beta   90.00
_cell.angle_gamma   90.00
#
_symmetry.space_group_name_H-M   'P 1'
#
loop_
_entity.id
_entity.type
_entity.pdbx_description
1 polymer ?
#
loop_
_entity_poly.entity_id
_entity_poly.type
_entity_poly.pdbx_seq_one_letter_code
_entity_poly.pdbx_strand_id
1 'polypeptide(L)' 'MTPEALAILQQHLLDALSEVPDETRRLFHGRGRVWPGLEHITVDWMQGVVLV' A
#
# COMPACT_ATOMS: atom_id res chain seq x y z
N MET A 1 8.99 -10.72 4.38
CA MET A 1 8.30 -10.29 3.15
C MET A 1 8.90 -11.09 1.99
N THR A 2 8.08 -11.76 1.19
CA THR A 2 8.56 -12.55 0.04
C THR A 2 8.54 -11.69 -1.23
N PRO A 3 9.25 -12.08 -2.31
CA PRO A 3 9.16 -11.38 -3.61
C PRO A 3 7.72 -11.27 -4.14
N GLU A 4 6.91 -12.32 -3.94
CA GLU A 4 5.51 -12.34 -4.38
C GLU A 4 4.66 -11.34 -3.60
N ALA A 5 4.84 -11.27 -2.28
CA ALA A 5 4.18 -10.28 -1.43
C ALA A 5 4.56 -8.85 -1.83
N LEU A 6 5.83 -8.61 -2.18
CA LEU A 6 6.28 -7.31 -2.64
C LEU A 6 5.67 -6.93 -4.00
N ALA A 7 5.55 -7.88 -4.93
CA ALA A 7 4.91 -7.64 -6.22
C ALA A 7 3.42 -7.27 -6.06
N ILE A 8 2.71 -7.93 -5.13
CA ILE A 8 1.33 -7.58 -4.78
C ILE A 8 1.25 -6.16 -4.23
N LEU A 9 2.11 -5.81 -3.25
CA LEU A 9 2.14 -4.46 -2.69
C LEU A 9 2.43 -3.42 -3.77
N GLN A 10 3.42 -3.67 -4.64
CA GLN A 10 3.78 -2.77 -5.72
C GLN A 10 2.60 -2.53 -6.67
N GLN A 11 1.89 -3.58 -7.08
CA GLN A 11 0.72 -3.44 -7.96
C GLN A 11 -0.36 -2.58 -7.32
N HIS A 12 -0.70 -2.83 -6.04
CA HIS A 12 -1.68 -2.02 -5.32
C HIS A 12 -1.29 -0.54 -5.23
N LEU A 13 -0.01 -0.26 -4.99
CA LEU A 13 0.47 1.12 -4.89
C LEU A 13 0.47 1.82 -6.25
N LEU A 14 0.85 1.13 -7.33
CA LEU A 14 0.77 1.69 -8.68
C LEU A 14 -0.66 2.02 -9.07
N ASP A 15 -1.60 1.13 -8.77
CA ASP A 15 -3.03 1.36 -9.05
C ASP A 15 -3.57 2.54 -8.21
N ALA A 16 -3.25 2.58 -6.92
CA ALA A 16 -3.71 3.66 -6.02
C ALA A 16 -3.08 5.02 -6.31
N LEU A 17 -1.88 5.06 -6.92
CA LEU A 17 -1.17 6.29 -7.29
C LEU A 17 -1.33 6.66 -8.77
N SER A 18 -2.09 5.90 -9.55
CA SER A 18 -2.43 6.24 -10.93
C SER A 18 -3.21 7.56 -11.03
N GLU A 19 -4.02 7.85 -10.01
CA GLU A 19 -4.62 9.14 -9.72
C GLU A 19 -4.23 9.54 -8.29
N VAL A 20 -3.29 10.47 -8.19
CA VAL A 20 -2.70 10.86 -6.90
C VAL A 20 -3.77 11.54 -6.04
N PRO A 21 -4.01 11.09 -4.79
CA PRO A 21 -5.01 11.72 -3.93
C PRO A 21 -4.63 13.15 -3.52
N ASP A 22 -5.61 14.05 -3.51
CA ASP A 22 -5.45 15.43 -3.03
C ASP A 22 -5.49 15.56 -1.50
N GLU A 23 -5.80 14.46 -0.80
CA GLU A 23 -5.97 14.41 0.66
C GLU A 23 -5.12 13.30 1.29
N THR A 24 -4.99 13.35 2.62
CA THR A 24 -4.40 12.24 3.37
C THR A 24 -5.27 11.00 3.26
N ARG A 25 -4.72 9.90 2.74
CA ARG A 25 -5.47 8.67 2.49
C ARG A 25 -4.63 7.43 2.70
N ARG A 26 -5.27 6.36 3.21
CA ARG A 26 -4.68 5.03 3.23
C ARG A 26 -4.71 4.40 1.83
N LEU A 27 -3.53 4.10 1.28
CA LEU A 27 -3.36 3.43 0.00
C LEU A 27 -3.39 1.91 0.13
N PHE A 28 -2.86 1.37 1.24
CA PHE A 28 -2.82 -0.06 1.48
C PHE A 28 -3.04 -0.42 2.95
N HIS A 29 -3.75 -1.52 3.19
CA HIS A 29 -3.99 -2.07 4.52
C HIS A 29 -3.81 -3.59 4.53
N GLY A 30 -2.70 -4.06 5.07
CA GLY A 30 -2.34 -5.48 5.03
C GLY A 30 -3.03 -6.37 6.06
N ARG A 31 -3.61 -5.80 7.12
CA ARG A 31 -4.20 -6.59 8.22
C ARG A 31 -5.46 -7.35 7.75
N GLY A 32 -5.86 -8.34 8.55
CA GLY A 32 -7.09 -9.11 8.31
C GLY A 32 -6.89 -10.43 7.58
N ARG A 33 -5.63 -10.87 7.40
CA ARG A 33 -5.25 -12.16 6.77
C ARG A 33 -5.65 -12.27 5.28
N VAL A 34 -5.95 -11.15 4.63
CA VAL A 34 -6.25 -11.09 3.19
C VAL A 34 -4.96 -11.07 2.36
N TRP A 35 -3.87 -10.58 2.94
CA TRP A 35 -2.59 -10.36 2.26
C TRP A 35 -1.45 -11.14 2.96
N PRO A 36 -1.24 -12.42 2.60
CA PRO A 36 -0.18 -13.23 3.19
C PRO A 36 1.20 -12.55 3.06
N GLY A 37 1.89 -12.37 4.18
CA GLY A 37 3.22 -11.77 4.24
C GLY A 37 3.26 -10.23 4.23
N LEU A 38 2.10 -9.56 4.25
CA LEU A 38 1.94 -8.10 4.34
C LEU A 38 1.12 -7.66 5.56
N GLU A 39 0.83 -8.55 6.51
CA GLU A 39 -0.15 -8.34 7.59
C GLU A 39 0.19 -7.15 8.50
N HIS A 40 1.46 -6.77 8.54
CA HIS A 40 1.99 -5.67 9.34
C HIS A 40 2.22 -4.38 8.54
N ILE A 41 1.91 -4.37 7.24
CA ILE A 41 2.15 -3.24 6.35
C ILE A 41 0.87 -2.42 6.21
N THR A 42 1.02 -1.11 6.40
CA THR A 42 0.05 -0.11 6.00
C THR A 42 0.78 0.90 5.14
N VAL A 43 0.15 1.42 4.10
CA VAL A 43 0.74 2.49 3.31
C VAL A 43 -0.22 3.66 3.29
N ASP A 44 0.25 4.82 3.69
CA ASP A 44 -0.52 6.05 3.77
C ASP A 44 0.12 7.13 2.86
N TRP A 45 -0.73 7.90 2.17
CA TRP A 45 -0.36 9.07 1.40
C TRP A 45 -0.59 10.34 2.22
N MET A 46 0.40 11.23 2.25
CA MET A 46 0.30 12.53 2.90
C MET A 46 1.02 13.58 2.05
N GLN A 47 0.26 14.35 1.26
CA GLN A 47 0.72 15.57 0.58
C GLN A 47 2.08 15.42 -0.15
N GLY A 48 2.23 14.40 -1.01
CA GLY A 48 3.48 14.17 -1.74
C GLY A 48 4.37 13.08 -1.14
N VAL A 49 4.05 12.57 0.05
CA VAL A 49 4.84 11.58 0.77
C VAL A 49 4.07 10.26 0.89
N VAL A 50 4.76 9.16 0.62
CA VAL A 50 4.30 7.80 0.91
C VAL A 50 4.96 7.33 2.21
N LEU A 51 4.13 6.87 3.16
CA LEU A 51 4.55 6.33 4.45
C LEU A 51 4.20 4.85 4.52
N VAL A 52 5.12 4.02 5.03
CA VAL A 52 5.00 2.55 5.11
C VAL A 52 5.20 2.07 6.54
#